data_AF-A0A941VPA8-F1
#
_entry.id   AF-A0A941VPA8-F1
#
_cell.length_a   1.000
_cell.length_b   1.000
_cell.length_c   1.000
_cell.angle_alpha   90.00
_cell.angle_beta   90.00
_cell.angle_gamma   90.00
#
_symmetry.space_group_name_H-M   'P 1'
#
loop_
_entity.id
_entity.type
_entity.pdbx_description
1 polymer ?
#
loop_
_entity_poly.entity_id
_entity_poly.type
_entity_poly.pdbx_seq_one_letter_code
_entity_poly.pdbx_strand_id
1 'polypeptide(L)'
;MEEPKANLTSPGSGHDEKEDGAGAPIILFFIVGLVFSLVVGWIFFPPLVYSTKQQPIDFNHAVHNGLVDNGCESCHFFREDGTYSGAPKLAQCVQCHEEANSEDPEEIKFVENFVK
;
A
#
# COMPACT_ATOMS: atom_id res chain seq x y z
N MET A 1 -70.83 47.26 -26.92
CA MET A 1 -71.56 46.50 -25.89
C MET A 1 -70.89 45.14 -25.83
N GLU A 2 -70.26 44.62 -24.80
CA GLU A 2 -69.88 44.99 -23.43
C GLU A 2 -68.83 43.90 -23.07
N GLU A 3 -67.69 44.26 -22.48
CA GLU A 3 -66.88 43.35 -21.64
C GLU A 3 -67.61 43.25 -20.26
N PRO A 4 -67.47 42.23 -19.36
CA PRO A 4 -66.21 41.57 -18.93
C PRO A 4 -66.41 40.06 -18.52
N LYS A 5 -65.43 39.24 -18.07
CA LYS A 5 -64.77 39.24 -16.75
C LYS A 5 -63.59 38.25 -16.71
N ALA A 6 -62.52 38.70 -16.05
CA ALA A 6 -61.40 37.88 -15.59
C ALA A 6 -61.81 36.89 -14.49
N ASN A 7 -61.11 35.75 -14.38
CA ASN A 7 -60.95 35.07 -13.09
C ASN A 7 -59.55 34.47 -12.94
N LEU A 8 -59.02 34.67 -11.74
CA LEU A 8 -57.69 34.40 -11.24
C LEU A 8 -57.48 32.90 -10.94
N THR A 9 -56.28 32.37 -11.14
CA THR A 9 -55.53 31.70 -10.06
C THR A 9 -54.05 31.48 -10.42
N SER A 10 -53.24 31.50 -9.36
CA SER A 10 -51.77 31.56 -9.25
C SER A 10 -51.10 30.16 -9.35
N PRO A 11 -49.76 30.04 -9.28
CA PRO A 11 -48.99 28.88 -9.70
C PRO A 11 -48.96 27.79 -8.62
N GLY A 12 -49.06 26.53 -9.07
CA GLY A 12 -48.59 25.38 -8.31
C GLY A 12 -47.36 24.84 -9.01
N SER A 13 -46.16 25.22 -8.56
CA SER A 13 -44.93 24.52 -8.91
C SER A 13 -45.04 23.10 -8.37
N GLY A 14 -45.17 22.14 -9.28
CA GLY A 14 -45.36 20.73 -8.96
C GLY A 14 -44.26 20.22 -8.04
N HIS A 15 -44.68 19.80 -6.85
CA HIS A 15 -44.15 18.56 -6.30
C HIS A 15 -44.70 17.40 -7.14
N ASP A 16 -43.98 16.28 -7.08
CA ASP A 16 -44.37 14.95 -7.56
C ASP A 16 -44.07 14.63 -9.03
N GLU A 17 -42.81 14.25 -9.29
CA GLU A 17 -42.55 13.15 -10.22
C GLU A 17 -41.99 11.97 -9.41
N LYS A 18 -42.90 11.05 -9.04
CA LYS A 18 -42.53 9.68 -8.65
C LYS A 18 -42.20 8.91 -9.92
N GLU A 19 -40.91 8.69 -10.20
CA GLU A 19 -40.52 7.63 -11.13
C GLU A 19 -40.58 6.27 -10.42
N ASP A 20 -41.72 5.60 -10.53
CA ASP A 20 -41.88 4.18 -10.18
C ASP A 20 -41.30 3.32 -11.33
N GLY A 21 -39.99 3.46 -11.57
CA GLY A 21 -39.26 2.67 -12.56
C GLY A 21 -38.56 1.49 -11.88
N ALA A 22 -38.69 0.29 -12.44
CA ALA A 22 -37.99 -0.93 -11.99
C ALA A 22 -36.45 -0.77 -11.83
N GLY A 23 -35.87 0.32 -12.35
CA GLY A 23 -34.48 0.72 -12.14
C GLY A 23 -34.15 1.30 -10.76
N ALA A 24 -35.09 1.94 -10.06
CA ALA A 24 -34.85 2.53 -8.74
C ALA A 24 -34.36 1.50 -7.68
N PRO A 25 -35.01 0.33 -7.52
CA PRO A 25 -34.49 -0.70 -6.61
C PRO A 25 -33.14 -1.26 -7.10
N ILE A 26 -32.94 -1.42 -8.41
CA ILE A 26 -31.68 -1.94 -8.98
C ILE A 26 -30.52 -0.99 -8.68
N ILE A 27 -30.70 0.31 -8.89
CA ILE A 27 -29.70 1.35 -8.62
C ILE A 27 -29.41 1.41 -7.11
N LEU A 28 -30.43 1.31 -6.27
CA LEU A 28 -30.26 1.26 -4.80
C LEU A 28 -29.39 0.06 -4.39
N PHE A 29 -29.71 -1.15 -4.85
CA PHE A 29 -28.90 -2.34 -4.56
C PHE A 29 -27.47 -2.24 -5.08
N PHE A 30 -27.28 -1.64 -6.26
CA PHE A 30 -25.95 -1.37 -6.82
C PHE A 30 -25.14 -0.41 -5.94
N ILE A 31 -25.72 0.72 -5.51
CA ILE A 31 -25.04 1.69 -4.64
C ILE A 31 -24.71 1.05 -3.30
N VAL A 32 -25.64 0.31 -2.70
CA VAL A 32 -25.41 -0.40 -1.42
C VAL A 32 -24.28 -1.42 -1.57
N GLY A 33 -24.29 -2.23 -2.63
CA GLY A 33 -23.23 -3.19 -2.92
C GLY A 33 -21.87 -2.53 -3.16
N LEU A 34 -21.85 -1.42 -3.89
CA LEU A 34 -20.64 -0.65 -4.16
C LEU A 34 -20.05 -0.08 -2.86
N VAL A 35 -20.86 0.59 -2.04
CA VAL A 35 -20.42 1.14 -0.75
C VAL A 35 -19.93 0.02 0.17
N PHE A 36 -20.65 -1.09 0.25
CA PHE A 36 -20.23 -2.25 1.03
C PHE A 36 -18.87 -2.79 0.55
N SER A 37 -18.68 -2.95 -0.76
CA SER A 37 -17.41 -3.41 -1.33
C SER A 37 -16.25 -2.47 -1.05
N LEU A 38 -16.48 -1.15 -1.08
CA LEU A 38 -15.47 -0.15 -0.77
C LEU A 38 -15.10 -0.16 0.72
N VAL A 39 -16.09 -0.25 1.61
CA VAL A 39 -15.85 -0.34 3.06
C VAL A 39 -15.10 -1.61 3.40
N VAL A 40 -15.52 -2.75 2.86
CA VAL A 40 -14.84 -4.03 3.09
C VAL A 40 -13.42 -4.00 2.53
N GLY A 41 -13.28 -3.51 1.29
CA GLY A 41 -12.00 -3.37 0.61
C GLY A 41 -11.04 -2.41 1.31
N TRP A 42 -11.52 -1.33 1.94
CA TRP A 42 -10.61 -0.37 2.58
C TRP A 42 -10.27 -0.73 4.03
N ILE A 43 -11.15 -1.42 4.75
CA ILE A 43 -10.95 -1.74 6.16
C ILE A 43 -10.29 -3.12 6.33
N PHE A 44 -10.78 -4.12 5.61
CA PHE A 44 -10.40 -5.51 5.85
C PHE A 44 -9.31 -6.00 4.91
N PHE A 45 -9.23 -5.46 3.69
CA PHE A 45 -8.20 -5.89 2.74
C PHE A 45 -6.78 -5.49 3.17
N PRO A 46 -6.50 -4.25 3.65
CA PRO A 46 -5.14 -3.88 4.04
C PRO A 46 -4.50 -4.83 5.07
N PRO A 47 -5.10 -5.12 6.25
CA PRO A 47 -4.48 -6.03 7.20
C PRO A 47 -4.39 -7.48 6.69
N LEU A 48 -5.16 -7.87 5.67
CA LEU A 48 -5.09 -9.19 5.06
C LEU A 48 -3.89 -9.37 4.12
N VAL A 49 -3.50 -8.29 3.43
CA VAL A 49 -2.45 -8.33 2.39
C VAL A 49 -1.12 -7.71 2.83
N TYR A 50 -1.14 -6.78 3.79
CA TYR A 50 0.08 -6.19 4.32
C TYR A 50 0.74 -7.18 5.29
N SER A 51 1.95 -7.62 4.93
CA SER A 51 2.83 -8.36 5.85
C SER A 51 3.98 -7.46 6.25
N THR A 52 4.01 -7.06 7.52
CA THR A 52 5.20 -6.47 8.12
C THR A 52 6.09 -7.60 8.61
N LYS A 53 7.05 -8.03 7.78
CA LYS A 53 8.11 -8.94 8.22
C LYS A 53 9.24 -8.10 8.80
N GLN A 54 9.48 -8.27 10.10
CA GLN A 54 10.66 -7.69 10.73
C GLN A 54 11.90 -8.44 10.22
N GLN A 55 12.97 -7.70 9.88
CA GLN A 55 14.21 -8.35 9.48
C GLN A 55 14.78 -9.12 10.68
N PRO A 56 15.43 -10.28 10.46
CA PRO A 56 16.00 -11.05 11.56
C PRO A 56 17.11 -10.31 12.32
N ILE A 57 17.77 -9.38 11.64
CA ILE A 57 18.86 -8.53 12.13
C ILE A 57 18.57 -7.08 11.70
N ASP A 58 18.82 -6.13 12.59
CA ASP A 58 18.67 -4.70 12.31
C ASP A 58 19.89 -4.14 11.56
N PHE A 59 19.87 -4.25 10.23
CA PHE A 59 20.98 -3.80 9.38
C PHE A 59 21.06 -2.27 9.27
N ASN A 60 22.26 -1.72 9.50
CA ASN A 60 22.52 -0.29 9.39
C ASN A 60 23.29 0.08 8.12
N HIS A 61 22.58 0.63 7.12
CA HIS A 61 23.19 1.10 5.86
C HIS A 61 24.20 2.24 6.06
N ALA A 62 23.97 3.14 7.01
CA ALA A 62 24.81 4.32 7.18
C ALA A 62 26.22 3.94 7.65
N VAL A 63 26.32 2.97 8.56
CA VAL A 63 27.60 2.43 9.01
C VAL A 63 28.32 1.75 7.85
N HIS A 64 27.65 0.84 7.13
CA HIS A 64 28.30 0.07 6.07
C HIS A 64 28.74 0.93 4.88
N ASN A 65 27.95 1.93 4.47
CA ASN A 65 28.31 2.81 3.36
C ASN A 65 29.57 3.65 3.65
N GLY A 66 29.89 3.89 4.93
CA GLY A 66 31.14 4.55 5.33
C GLY A 66 32.35 3.62 5.43
N LEU A 67 32.14 2.29 5.40
CA LEU A 67 33.18 1.28 5.59
C LEU A 67 33.56 0.53 4.30
N VAL A 68 32.72 0.60 3.27
CA VAL A 68 32.96 -0.11 1.99
C VAL A 68 33.44 0.84 0.90
N ASP A 69 34.33 0.36 0.04
CA ASP A 69 34.98 1.20 -0.97
C ASP A 69 34.05 1.64 -2.11
N ASN A 70 33.16 0.75 -2.58
CA ASN A 70 32.28 1.00 -3.73
C ASN A 70 30.84 1.38 -3.33
N GLY A 71 30.64 1.83 -2.09
CA GLY A 71 29.34 2.23 -1.56
C GLY A 71 28.25 1.18 -1.79
N CYS A 72 27.15 1.60 -2.42
CA CYS A 72 26.00 0.73 -2.72
C CYS A 72 26.39 -0.51 -3.55
N GLU A 73 27.33 -0.37 -4.49
CA GLU A 73 27.69 -1.43 -5.44
C GLU A 73 28.43 -2.59 -4.77
N SER A 74 29.01 -2.38 -3.59
CA SER A 74 29.62 -3.46 -2.81
C SER A 74 28.63 -4.58 -2.46
N CYS A 75 27.34 -4.25 -2.31
CA CYS A 75 26.28 -5.19 -1.98
C CYS A 75 25.24 -5.33 -3.10
N HIS A 76 24.99 -4.25 -3.84
CA HIS A 76 23.96 -4.11 -4.86
C HIS A 76 24.59 -3.86 -6.23
N PHE A 77 24.88 -4.93 -6.97
CA PHE A 77 25.64 -4.87 -8.22
C PHE A 77 24.92 -5.58 -9.35
N PHE A 78 25.34 -5.26 -10.58
CA PHE A 78 25.02 -6.07 -11.75
C PHE A 78 26.04 -7.20 -11.89
N ARG A 79 25.56 -8.40 -12.18
CA ARG A 79 26.41 -9.55 -12.52
C ARG A 79 26.96 -9.38 -13.94
N GLU A 80 27.96 -10.18 -14.29
CA GLU A 80 28.59 -10.18 -15.62
C GLU A 80 27.59 -10.45 -16.76
N ASP A 81 26.52 -11.17 -16.48
CA ASP A 81 25.43 -11.47 -17.43
C ASP A 81 24.39 -10.33 -17.56
N GLY A 82 24.59 -9.22 -16.86
CA GLY A 82 23.70 -8.06 -16.85
C GLY A 82 22.51 -8.17 -15.88
N THR A 83 22.38 -9.25 -15.12
CA THR A 83 21.31 -9.38 -14.11
C THR A 83 21.63 -8.61 -12.83
N TYR A 84 20.62 -7.99 -12.22
CA TYR A 84 20.80 -7.28 -10.94
C TYR A 84 20.88 -8.24 -9.76
N SER A 85 21.74 -7.96 -8.78
CA SER A 85 21.95 -8.84 -7.61
C SER A 85 20.73 -8.89 -6.69
N GLY A 86 19.98 -7.78 -6.62
CA GLY A 86 18.81 -7.63 -5.75
C GLY A 86 19.22 -7.37 -4.30
N ALA A 87 18.50 -7.98 -3.36
CA ALA A 87 18.93 -8.02 -1.97
C ALA A 87 20.22 -8.85 -1.83
N PRO A 88 21.21 -8.41 -1.03
CA PRO A 88 22.47 -9.12 -0.88
C PRO A 88 22.26 -10.52 -0.29
N LYS A 89 23.10 -11.47 -0.70
CA LYS A 89 23.13 -12.81 -0.10
C LYS A 89 24.05 -12.81 1.11
N LEU A 90 23.98 -13.87 1.91
CA LEU A 90 24.87 -14.07 3.05
C LEU A 90 26.36 -13.99 2.67
N ALA A 91 26.71 -14.41 1.46
CA ALA A 91 28.07 -14.36 0.92
C ALA A 91 28.71 -12.95 0.92
N GLN A 92 27.91 -11.90 0.83
CA GLN A 92 28.39 -10.51 0.89
C GLN A 92 28.73 -10.11 2.32
N CYS A 93 27.93 -10.57 3.29
CA CYS A 93 28.13 -10.27 4.71
C CYS A 93 29.35 -11.00 5.26
N VAL A 94 29.50 -12.29 4.95
CA VAL A 94 30.59 -13.13 5.49
C VAL A 94 31.95 -12.79 4.90
N GLN A 95 32.06 -11.97 3.86
CA GLN A 95 33.38 -11.49 3.41
C GLN A 95 34.12 -10.69 4.49
N CYS A 96 33.38 -10.03 5.39
CA CYS A 96 33.94 -9.26 6.50
C CYS A 96 33.51 -9.78 7.88
N HIS A 97 32.39 -10.49 7.95
CA HIS A 97 31.79 -11.00 9.20
C HIS A 97 31.83 -12.54 9.26
N GLU A 98 32.93 -13.18 8.85
CA GLU A 98 33.16 -14.61 9.19
C GLU A 98 33.20 -14.81 10.71
N GLU A 99 33.68 -13.79 11.42
CA GLU A 99 33.63 -13.63 12.87
C GLU A 99 33.10 -12.23 13.21
N ALA A 100 32.61 -12.05 14.44
CA ALA A 100 32.16 -10.74 14.90
C ALA A 100 33.36 -9.78 15.03
N ASN A 101 33.26 -8.61 14.42
CA ASN A 101 34.30 -7.59 14.39
C ASN A 101 34.00 -6.39 15.31
N SER A 102 32.83 -6.35 15.95
CA SER A 102 32.48 -5.41 17.01
C SER A 102 31.76 -6.09 18.19
N GLU A 103 31.51 -5.33 19.25
CA GLU A 103 30.71 -5.76 20.41
C GLU A 103 29.21 -5.46 20.22
N ASP A 104 28.79 -5.10 19.01
CA ASP A 104 27.38 -4.82 18.73
C ASP A 104 26.52 -6.10 18.88
N PRO A 105 25.47 -6.07 19.72
CA PRO A 105 24.65 -7.26 19.96
C PRO A 105 23.95 -7.80 18.70
N GLU A 106 23.58 -6.95 17.74
CA GLU A 106 22.92 -7.39 16.50
C GLU A 106 23.92 -8.03 15.55
N GLU A 107 25.18 -7.56 15.53
CA GLU A 107 26.25 -8.24 14.79
C GLU A 107 26.58 -9.61 15.39
N ILE A 108 26.73 -9.72 16.71
CA ILE A 108 27.00 -10.99 17.39
C ILE A 108 25.89 -11.99 17.08
N LYS A 109 24.63 -11.57 17.22
CA LYS A 109 23.44 -12.35 16.86
C LYS A 109 23.44 -12.76 15.40
N PHE A 110 23.91 -11.92 14.49
CA PHE A 110 24.04 -12.27 13.06
C PHE A 110 25.05 -13.41 12.87
N VAL A 111 26.26 -13.27 13.40
CA VAL A 111 27.32 -14.26 13.22
C VAL A 111 26.95 -15.59 13.86
N GLU A 112 26.39 -15.57 15.07
CA GLU A 112 26.03 -16.80 15.80
C GLU A 112 24.86 -17.57 15.17
N ASN A 113 23.87 -16.89 14.61
CA ASN A 113 22.66 -17.55 14.10
C ASN A 113 22.63 -17.79 12.60
N PHE A 114 23.47 -17.09 11.82
CA PHE A 114 23.41 -17.12 10.35
C PHE A 114 24.73 -17.47 9.68
N VAL A 115 25.88 -17.35 10.36
CA VAL A 115 27.20 -17.63 9.78
C VAL A 115 27.77 -18.97 10.26
N LYS A 116 27.68 -19.25 11.57
CA LYS A 116 28.09 -20.51 12.20
C LYS A 116 27.02 -21.60 12.04
#